data_AF-A0A0K0FQH7-F1
#
_entry.id   AF-A0A0K0FQH7-F1
#
_cell.length_a   1.000
_cell.length_b   1.000
_cell.length_c   1.000
_cell.angle_alpha   90.00
_cell.angle_beta   90.00
_cell.angle_gamma   90.00
#
_symmetry.space_group_name_H-M   'P 1'
#
loop_
_entity.id
_entity.type
_entity.pdbx_description
1 polymer ?
#
loop_
_entity_poly.entity_id
_entity_poly.type
_entity_poly.pdbx_seq_one_letter_code
_entity_poly.pdbx_strand_id
1 'polypeptide(L)'
;MTNVQLFVIVPTTYADIQYFEDYPESFWYKFCMEADSVGYNCGIMLIFTLTIDRFIVFLNKFGRNSKFTRSIVLSLLSWIYGIMIMVLNNVYGVIKIYDKENFSFVVLIDQSKPQAIPFLTYTQTFSKVLPFLIMALYIFCIIKLKKFSKHKSFNSENRKVEKTLLIQGITFALFYEVEALLFYKREFILSVIGKDNEKCYLVILNLFVIMFTCFNSIVLYIFVDRARRHLKEMITCKKCDNKSKVKSLPIVHRKSVY
;
A
#
# COMPACT_ATOMS: atom_id res chain seq x y z
N MET A 1 1.76 -27.04 -8.68
CA MET A 1 1.78 -25.57 -8.91
C MET A 1 0.97 -24.91 -7.82
N THR A 2 1.61 -24.10 -6.98
CA THR A 2 0.90 -23.21 -6.07
C THR A 2 0.59 -21.93 -6.83
N ASN A 3 -0.64 -21.80 -7.34
CA ASN A 3 -1.11 -20.57 -7.95
C ASN A 3 -1.22 -19.51 -6.84
N VAL A 4 -0.20 -18.67 -6.70
CA VAL A 4 -0.16 -17.57 -5.72
C VAL A 4 -0.24 -16.29 -6.53
N GLN A 5 -1.45 -15.76 -6.63
CA GLN A 5 -1.70 -14.53 -7.36
C GLN A 5 -1.37 -13.36 -6.41
N LEU A 6 -0.45 -12.50 -6.83
CA LEU A 6 -0.03 -11.31 -6.12
C LEU A 6 0.15 -10.23 -7.19
N PHE A 7 -0.78 -9.27 -7.28
CA PHE A 7 -0.61 -7.91 -7.85
C PHE A 7 -0.39 -7.70 -9.36
N VAL A 8 -0.67 -6.46 -9.77
CA VAL A 8 -1.22 -5.92 -11.04
C VAL A 8 -0.14 -5.69 -12.09
N ILE A 9 -0.42 -6.10 -13.34
CA ILE A 9 0.22 -5.48 -14.51
C ILE A 9 -0.83 -5.10 -15.56
N VAL A 10 -0.80 -3.79 -15.83
CA VAL A 10 -1.08 -3.00 -17.04
C VAL A 10 -1.95 -3.66 -18.14
N PRO A 11 -2.90 -2.90 -18.75
CA PRO A 11 -3.82 -3.36 -19.80
C PRO A 11 -3.20 -4.05 -21.02
N THR A 12 -1.88 -3.94 -21.24
CA THR A 12 -1.19 -4.64 -22.34
C THR A 12 -1.23 -6.16 -22.18
N THR A 13 -1.40 -6.69 -20.96
CA THR A 13 -1.60 -8.13 -20.74
C THR A 13 -2.99 -8.63 -21.18
N TYR A 14 -3.94 -7.70 -21.37
CA TYR A 14 -5.30 -7.95 -21.88
C TYR A 14 -5.48 -7.53 -23.34
N ALA A 15 -4.53 -6.79 -23.92
CA ALA A 15 -4.48 -6.55 -25.35
C ALA A 15 -4.19 -7.89 -26.05
N ASP A 16 -4.70 -8.09 -27.27
CA ASP A 16 -4.60 -9.38 -27.97
C ASP A 16 -3.14 -9.71 -28.34
N ILE A 17 -2.41 -10.35 -27.40
CA ILE A 17 -0.95 -10.62 -27.47
C ILE A 17 -0.64 -11.81 -28.41
N GLN A 18 -1.57 -12.25 -29.24
CA GLN A 18 -1.25 -13.23 -30.30
C GLN A 18 -0.11 -12.72 -31.22
N TYR A 19 0.14 -11.41 -31.23
CA TYR A 19 1.21 -10.76 -31.98
C TYR A 19 2.52 -10.51 -31.20
N PHE A 20 2.61 -10.86 -29.91
CA PHE A 20 3.85 -10.72 -29.13
C PHE A 20 4.19 -11.98 -28.33
N GLU A 21 4.50 -13.07 -29.03
CA GLU A 21 5.01 -14.31 -28.42
C GLU A 21 6.26 -14.05 -27.56
N ASP A 22 7.11 -13.10 -27.97
CA ASP A 22 8.34 -12.71 -27.26
C ASP A 22 8.11 -11.74 -26.07
N TYR A 23 6.88 -11.27 -25.85
CA TYR A 23 6.61 -10.28 -24.79
C TYR A 23 7.02 -10.76 -23.39
N PRO A 24 6.76 -12.02 -22.96
CA PRO A 24 7.22 -12.52 -21.66
C PRO A 24 8.74 -12.53 -21.50
N GLU A 25 9.50 -12.60 -22.60
CA GLU A 25 10.96 -12.54 -22.56
C GLU A 25 11.51 -11.11 -22.54
N SER A 26 10.68 -10.15 -22.97
CA SER A 26 11.05 -8.74 -23.06
C SER A 26 11.47 -8.14 -21.72
N PHE A 27 12.40 -7.18 -21.79
CA PHE A 27 12.82 -6.40 -20.63
C PHE A 27 11.64 -5.69 -19.96
N TRP A 28 10.70 -5.15 -20.75
CA TRP A 28 9.58 -4.38 -20.23
C TRP A 28 8.64 -5.23 -19.37
N TYR A 29 8.31 -6.44 -19.85
CA TYR A 29 7.52 -7.40 -19.08
C TYR A 29 8.21 -7.74 -17.76
N LYS A 30 9.48 -8.16 -17.82
CA LYS A 30 10.26 -8.52 -16.62
C LYS A 30 10.35 -7.35 -15.63
N PHE A 31 10.62 -6.15 -16.12
CA PHE A 31 10.64 -4.94 -15.29
C PHE A 31 9.30 -4.72 -14.58
N CYS A 32 8.16 -4.86 -15.27
CA CYS A 32 6.87 -4.69 -14.61
C CYS A 32 6.50 -5.80 -13.64
N MET A 33 6.89 -7.05 -13.90
CA MET A 33 6.76 -8.16 -12.95
C MET A 33 7.48 -7.87 -11.63
N GLU A 34 8.71 -7.37 -11.72
CA GLU A 34 9.52 -7.03 -10.55
C GLU A 34 9.02 -5.74 -9.87
N ALA A 35 8.69 -4.71 -10.64
CA ALA A 35 8.17 -3.44 -10.12
C ALA A 35 6.86 -3.63 -9.36
N ASP A 36 5.98 -4.50 -9.85
CA ASP A 36 4.76 -4.88 -9.15
C ASP A 36 5.07 -5.58 -7.82
N SER A 37 6.00 -6.54 -7.83
CA SER A 37 6.43 -7.26 -6.63
C SER A 37 7.03 -6.30 -5.58
N VAL A 38 7.86 -5.34 -6.01
CA VAL A 38 8.40 -4.28 -5.15
C VAL A 38 7.29 -3.38 -4.63
N GLY A 39 6.39 -2.94 -5.51
CA GLY A 39 5.27 -2.06 -5.17
C GLY A 39 4.38 -2.66 -4.09
N TYR A 40 4.04 -3.94 -4.21
CA TYR A 40 3.25 -4.64 -3.21
C TYR A 40 3.96 -4.75 -1.85
N ASN A 41 5.17 -5.32 -1.83
CA ASN A 41 5.91 -5.54 -0.59
C ASN A 41 6.25 -4.22 0.11
N CYS A 42 6.64 -3.20 -0.66
CA CYS A 42 6.87 -1.84 -0.15
C CYS A 42 5.57 -1.23 0.37
N GLY A 43 4.46 -1.35 -0.35
CA GLY A 43 3.16 -0.79 0.04
C GLY A 43 2.66 -1.36 1.36
N ILE A 44 2.71 -2.68 1.52
CA ILE A 44 2.39 -3.34 2.78
C ILE A 44 3.29 -2.86 3.90
N MET A 45 4.62 -2.89 3.66
CA MET A 45 5.57 -2.51 4.69
C MET A 45 5.40 -1.03 5.07
N LEU A 46 4.98 -0.17 4.14
CA LEU A 46 4.65 1.22 4.41
C LEU A 46 3.41 1.34 5.31
N ILE A 47 2.35 0.57 5.06
CA ILE A 47 1.18 0.55 5.96
C ILE A 47 1.59 0.10 7.36
N PHE A 48 2.42 -0.94 7.46
CA PHE A 48 2.91 -1.44 8.74
C PHE A 48 3.78 -0.41 9.47
N THR A 49 4.77 0.19 8.80
CA THR A 49 5.65 1.19 9.43
C THR A 49 4.91 2.48 9.79
N LEU A 50 3.93 2.91 9.00
CA LEU A 50 3.04 4.02 9.37
C LEU A 50 2.20 3.68 10.61
N THR A 51 1.76 2.43 10.74
CA THR A 51 1.03 1.96 11.93
C THR A 51 1.93 1.97 13.17
N ILE A 52 3.19 1.54 13.03
CA ILE A 52 4.22 1.64 14.09
C ILE A 52 4.49 3.11 14.45
N ASP A 53 4.64 4.00 13.47
CA ASP A 53 4.85 5.43 13.72
C ASP A 53 3.75 5.99 14.61
N ARG A 54 2.49 5.68 14.28
CA ARG A 54 1.32 6.11 15.07
C ARG A 54 1.34 5.54 16.47
N PHE A 55 1.64 4.25 16.60
CA PHE A 55 1.78 3.61 17.89
C PHE A 55 2.85 4.30 18.76
N ILE A 56 4.00 4.64 18.18
CA ILE A 56 5.07 5.38 18.88
C ILE A 56 4.59 6.77 19.31
N VAL A 57 3.84 7.50 18.45
CA VAL A 57 3.24 8.79 18.82
C VAL A 57 2.31 8.66 20.01
N PHE A 58 1.47 7.61 20.06
CA PHE A 58 0.55 7.38 21.17
C PHE A 58 1.24 6.94 22.47
N LEU A 59 2.39 6.27 22.38
CA LEU A 59 3.19 5.95 23.55
C LEU A 59 3.91 7.18 24.14
N ASN A 60 3.91 8.33 23.44
CA ASN A 60 4.61 9.54 23.83
C ASN A 60 6.10 9.30 24.18
N LYS A 61 6.70 8.24 23.62
CA LYS A 61 8.06 7.79 23.97
C LYS A 61 9.15 8.62 23.28
N PHE A 62 8.80 9.38 22.24
CA PHE A 62 9.71 10.24 21.49
C PHE A 62 9.13 11.65 21.35
N GLY A 63 9.94 12.66 21.67
CA GLY A 63 9.55 14.07 21.63
C GLY A 63 9.12 14.55 20.23
N ARG A 64 8.32 15.63 20.20
CA ARG A 64 7.68 16.20 18.99
C ARG A 64 8.65 16.52 17.85
N ASN A 65 9.90 16.88 18.16
CA ASN A 65 10.88 17.34 17.17
C ASN A 65 11.38 16.22 16.23
N SER A 66 11.14 14.94 16.56
CA SER A 66 11.60 13.80 15.77
C SER A 66 10.57 13.23 14.79
N LYS A 67 9.33 13.78 14.75
CA LYS A 67 8.22 13.18 13.99
C LYS A 67 8.51 13.07 12.49
N PHE A 68 9.02 14.14 11.88
CA PHE A 68 9.29 14.17 10.44
C PHE A 68 10.42 13.20 10.06
N THR A 69 11.55 13.28 10.75
CA THR A 69 12.70 12.39 10.55
C THR A 69 12.31 10.93 10.72
N ARG A 70 11.54 10.60 11.76
CA ARG A 70 11.08 9.23 12.00
C ARG A 70 10.20 8.71 10.87
N SER A 71 9.26 9.53 10.38
CA SER A 71 8.41 9.15 9.24
C SER A 71 9.22 8.90 7.97
N ILE A 72 10.26 9.71 7.72
CA ILE A 72 11.17 9.50 6.56
C ILE A 72 11.93 8.20 6.72
N VAL A 73 12.57 7.97 7.87
CA VAL A 73 13.36 6.76 8.13
C VAL A 73 12.48 5.51 7.98
N LEU A 74 11.27 5.53 8.54
CA LEU A 74 10.32 4.42 8.42
C LEU A 74 9.88 4.17 6.97
N SER A 75 9.69 5.23 6.18
CA SER A 75 9.37 5.08 4.76
C SER A 75 10.55 4.53 3.94
N LEU A 76 11.78 4.96 4.24
CA LEU A 76 12.99 4.43 3.60
C LEU A 76 13.18 2.94 3.94
N LEU A 77 12.91 2.54 5.19
CA LEU A 77 12.95 1.13 5.59
C LEU A 77 11.94 0.27 4.81
N SER A 78 10.75 0.79 4.52
CA SER A 78 9.76 0.09 3.70
C SER A 78 10.25 -0.12 2.26
N TRP A 79 10.93 0.86 1.67
CA TRP A 79 11.54 0.72 0.34
C TRP A 79 12.67 -0.29 0.32
N ILE A 80 13.58 -0.22 1.30
CA ILE A 80 14.69 -1.19 1.44
C ILE A 80 14.13 -2.61 1.54
N TYR A 81 13.07 -2.81 2.34
CA TYR A 81 12.39 -4.10 2.44
C TYR A 81 11.85 -4.58 1.09
N GLY A 82 11.10 -3.74 0.36
CA GLY A 82 10.55 -4.11 -0.95
C GLY A 82 11.62 -4.53 -1.96
N ILE A 83 12.70 -3.76 -2.05
CA ILE A 83 13.84 -4.07 -2.93
C ILE A 83 14.58 -5.34 -2.46
N MET A 84 14.75 -5.51 -1.15
CA MET A 84 15.40 -6.69 -0.58
C MET A 84 14.63 -7.97 -0.91
N ILE A 85 13.30 -7.97 -0.79
CA ILE A 85 12.47 -9.11 -1.18
C ILE A 85 12.62 -9.45 -2.67
N MET A 86 12.63 -8.43 -3.54
CA MET A 86 12.87 -8.62 -4.98
C MET A 86 14.25 -9.26 -5.25
N VAL A 87 15.31 -8.79 -4.60
CA VAL A 87 16.65 -9.40 -4.73
C VAL A 87 16.64 -10.85 -4.23
N LEU A 88 16.02 -11.12 -3.08
CA LEU A 88 15.96 -12.46 -2.51
C LEU A 88 15.13 -13.42 -3.37
N ASN A 89 14.02 -12.97 -3.98
CA ASN A 89 13.26 -13.76 -4.94
C ASN A 89 14.16 -14.25 -6.08
N ASN A 90 14.94 -13.35 -6.68
CA ASN A 90 15.87 -13.69 -7.75
C ASN A 90 16.99 -14.65 -7.28
N VAL A 91 17.59 -14.38 -6.11
CA VAL A 91 18.63 -15.24 -5.53
C VAL A 91 18.11 -16.65 -5.28
N TYR A 92 16.91 -16.79 -4.71
CA TYR A 92 16.30 -18.08 -4.40
C TYR A 92 15.57 -18.72 -5.58
N GLY A 93 15.54 -18.09 -6.77
CA GLY A 93 14.87 -18.65 -7.96
C GLY A 93 13.35 -18.73 -7.83
N VAL A 94 12.76 -17.78 -7.11
CA VAL A 94 11.30 -17.57 -7.06
C VAL A 94 10.94 -16.58 -8.15
N ILE A 95 10.41 -17.07 -9.25
CA ILE A 95 10.12 -16.27 -10.45
C ILE A 95 8.61 -16.09 -10.57
N LYS A 96 8.18 -14.84 -10.72
CA LYS A 96 6.78 -14.51 -10.92
C LYS A 96 6.49 -14.39 -12.41
N ILE A 97 5.46 -15.09 -12.90
CA ILE A 97 5.00 -14.99 -14.29
C ILE A 97 3.48 -14.81 -14.36
N TYR A 98 2.99 -14.28 -15.46
CA TYR A 98 1.57 -14.15 -15.75
C TYR A 98 1.09 -15.33 -16.60
N ASP A 99 0.16 -16.09 -16.06
CA ASP A 99 -0.61 -17.11 -16.75
C ASP A 99 -1.79 -16.45 -17.48
N LYS A 100 -1.65 -16.40 -18.81
CA LYS A 100 -2.64 -15.79 -19.72
C LYS A 100 -3.95 -16.56 -19.74
N GLU A 101 -3.91 -17.89 -19.71
CA GLU A 101 -5.11 -18.72 -19.87
C GLU A 101 -6.06 -18.58 -18.67
N ASN A 102 -5.47 -18.36 -17.50
CA ASN A 102 -6.18 -18.22 -16.24
C ASN A 102 -6.25 -16.77 -15.75
N PHE A 103 -5.73 -15.81 -16.53
CA PHE A 103 -5.64 -14.38 -16.19
C PHE A 103 -5.08 -14.15 -14.79
N SER A 104 -4.05 -14.89 -14.40
CA SER A 104 -3.53 -14.88 -13.03
C SER A 104 -2.02 -14.90 -12.98
N PHE A 105 -1.46 -14.49 -11.85
CA PHE A 105 -0.02 -14.63 -11.62
C PHE A 105 0.26 -15.98 -10.99
N VAL A 106 1.28 -16.65 -11.51
CA VAL A 106 1.79 -17.89 -10.96
C VAL A 106 3.25 -17.70 -10.56
N VAL A 107 3.62 -18.34 -9.45
CA VAL A 107 4.98 -18.32 -8.93
C VAL A 107 5.64 -19.63 -9.32
N LEU A 108 6.66 -19.53 -10.17
CA LEU A 108 7.54 -20.63 -10.50
C LEU A 108 8.69 -20.70 -9.51
N ILE A 109 9.03 -21.92 -9.12
CA ILE A 109 10.12 -22.20 -8.19
C ILE A 109 11.17 -23.00 -8.94
N ASP A 110 12.39 -22.49 -8.97
CA ASP A 110 13.55 -23.22 -9.45
C ASP A 110 13.84 -24.41 -8.51
N GLN A 111 13.54 -25.61 -8.98
CA GLN A 111 13.72 -26.85 -8.20
C GLN A 111 15.19 -27.14 -7.89
N SER A 112 16.14 -26.53 -8.60
CA SER A 112 17.57 -26.68 -8.31
C SER A 112 18.00 -25.93 -7.02
N LYS A 113 17.15 -25.02 -6.51
CA LYS A 113 17.42 -24.21 -5.32
C LYS A 113 16.55 -24.66 -4.13
N PRO A 114 17.06 -25.54 -3.25
CA PRO A 114 16.25 -26.11 -2.16
C PRO A 114 15.78 -25.07 -1.14
N GLN A 115 16.45 -23.90 -1.04
CA GLN A 115 16.07 -22.83 -0.13
C GLN A 115 14.83 -22.04 -0.59
N ALA A 116 14.38 -22.22 -1.84
CA ALA A 116 13.26 -21.48 -2.39
C ALA A 116 11.93 -21.78 -1.67
N ILE A 117 11.69 -23.05 -1.32
CA ILE A 117 10.45 -23.48 -0.65
C ILE A 117 10.37 -22.91 0.78
N PRO A 118 11.38 -23.04 1.65
CA PRO A 118 11.37 -22.39 2.97
C PRO A 118 11.20 -20.87 2.89
N PHE A 119 11.90 -20.22 1.94
CA PHE A 119 11.81 -18.77 1.76
C PHE A 119 10.39 -18.33 1.34
N LEU A 120 9.79 -19.01 0.37
CA LEU A 120 8.41 -18.75 -0.05
C LEU A 120 7.41 -19.00 1.09
N THR A 121 7.63 -20.05 1.87
CA THR A 121 6.79 -20.37 3.03
C THR A 121 6.89 -19.26 4.08
N TYR A 122 8.09 -18.75 4.33
CA TYR A 122 8.32 -17.61 5.23
C TYR A 122 7.59 -16.35 4.75
N THR A 123 7.76 -15.96 3.49
CA THR A 123 7.14 -14.73 2.96
C THR A 123 5.62 -14.83 2.98
N GLN A 124 5.05 -15.98 2.59
CA GLN A 124 3.61 -16.21 2.69
C GLN A 124 3.10 -16.18 4.13
N THR A 125 3.84 -16.77 5.07
CA THR A 125 3.46 -16.76 6.49
C THR A 125 3.50 -15.34 7.04
N PHE A 126 4.53 -14.57 6.70
CA PHE A 126 4.64 -13.17 7.08
C PHE A 126 3.46 -12.35 6.54
N SER A 127 3.14 -12.48 5.25
CA SER A 127 1.99 -11.81 4.62
C SER A 127 0.64 -12.24 5.20
N LYS A 128 0.54 -13.44 5.79
CA LYS A 128 -0.68 -13.90 6.50
C LYS A 128 -0.81 -13.25 7.87
N VAL A 129 0.29 -13.11 8.61
CA VAL A 129 0.29 -12.63 9.99
C VAL A 129 0.20 -11.11 10.06
N LEU A 130 0.79 -10.42 9.10
CA LEU A 130 0.95 -8.97 9.13
C LEU A 130 -0.38 -8.17 9.18
N PRO A 131 -1.44 -8.51 8.39
CA PRO A 131 -2.74 -7.85 8.51
C PRO A 131 -3.29 -7.82 9.95
N PHE A 132 -3.23 -8.96 10.64
CA PHE A 132 -3.66 -9.09 12.04
C PHE A 132 -2.84 -8.22 12.98
N LEU A 133 -1.52 -8.15 12.76
CA LEU A 133 -0.62 -7.30 13.55
C LEU A 133 -0.97 -5.81 13.37
N ILE A 134 -1.22 -5.38 12.14
CA ILE A 134 -1.65 -4.01 11.82
C ILE A 134 -2.97 -3.70 12.53
N MET A 135 -3.96 -4.60 12.42
CA MET A 135 -5.26 -4.43 13.07
C MET A 135 -5.15 -4.35 14.60
N ALA A 136 -4.35 -5.22 15.22
CA ALA A 136 -4.11 -5.20 16.67
C ALA A 136 -3.49 -3.87 17.13
N LEU A 137 -2.50 -3.35 16.39
CA LEU A 137 -1.88 -2.05 16.68
C LEU A 137 -2.89 -0.90 16.55
N TYR A 138 -3.77 -0.91 15.55
CA TYR A 138 -4.82 0.10 15.42
C TYR A 138 -5.84 0.04 16.56
N ILE A 139 -6.29 -1.16 16.95
CA ILE A 139 -7.18 -1.34 18.10
C ILE A 139 -6.55 -0.75 19.36
N PHE A 140 -5.26 -1.02 19.59
CA PHE A 140 -4.53 -0.43 20.72
C PHE A 140 -4.49 1.10 20.64
N CYS A 141 -4.21 1.68 19.46
CA CYS A 141 -4.20 3.11 19.25
C CYS A 141 -5.58 3.74 19.55
N ILE A 142 -6.68 3.10 19.16
CA ILE A 142 -8.05 3.54 19.48
C ILE A 142 -8.29 3.54 21.00
N ILE A 143 -7.90 2.46 21.69
CA ILE A 143 -8.07 2.33 23.15
C ILE A 143 -7.31 3.45 23.87
N LYS A 144 -6.06 3.71 23.45
CA LYS A 144 -5.25 4.80 24.02
C LYS A 144 -5.84 6.18 23.72
N LEU A 145 -6.29 6.43 22.48
CA LEU A 145 -6.95 7.69 22.11
C LEU A 145 -8.19 7.95 22.98
N LYS A 146 -8.99 6.91 23.27
CA LYS A 146 -10.14 7.01 24.19
C LYS A 146 -9.71 7.29 25.63
N LYS A 147 -8.60 6.69 26.12
CA LYS A 147 -8.08 6.98 27.46
C LYS A 147 -7.58 8.42 27.57
N PHE A 148 -6.83 8.91 26.58
CA PHE A 148 -6.36 10.30 26.55
C PHE A 148 -7.50 11.29 26.43
N SER A 149 -8.60 10.97 25.74
CA SER A 149 -9.79 11.85 25.71
C SER A 149 -10.34 12.19 27.09
N LYS A 150 -10.21 11.31 28.08
CA LYS A 150 -10.77 11.52 29.42
C LYS A 150 -9.93 12.50 30.24
N HIS A 151 -8.63 12.60 29.95
CA HIS A 151 -7.73 13.57 30.56
C HIS A 151 -7.62 14.77 29.60
N LYS A 152 -8.05 15.97 30.00
CA LYS A 152 -8.11 17.21 29.17
C LYS A 152 -6.78 17.70 28.56
N SER A 153 -5.76 16.86 28.39
CA SER A 153 -4.40 17.24 27.98
C SER A 153 -4.21 17.45 26.47
N PHE A 154 -5.19 17.13 25.62
CA PHE A 154 -5.07 17.26 24.16
C PHE A 154 -5.95 18.39 23.61
N ASN A 155 -5.34 19.29 22.82
CA ASN A 155 -6.07 20.29 22.05
C ASN A 155 -7.10 19.60 21.13
N SER A 156 -8.33 20.14 21.07
CA SER A 156 -9.47 19.57 20.33
C SER A 156 -9.17 19.40 18.85
N GLU A 157 -8.42 20.32 18.25
CA GLU A 157 -8.03 20.29 16.84
C GLU A 157 -7.04 19.17 16.55
N ASN A 158 -5.98 19.05 17.35
CA ASN A 158 -5.00 17.95 17.22
C ASN A 158 -5.68 16.59 17.38
N ARG A 159 -6.66 16.49 18.28
CA ARG A 159 -7.43 15.26 18.48
C ARG A 159 -8.27 14.90 17.25
N LYS A 160 -8.88 15.89 16.58
CA LYS A 160 -9.65 15.67 15.34
C LYS A 160 -8.72 15.13 14.25
N VAL A 161 -7.54 15.73 14.08
CA VAL A 161 -6.54 15.29 13.11
C VAL A 161 -6.10 13.85 13.38
N GLU A 162 -5.73 13.51 14.63
CA GLU A 162 -5.30 12.15 14.96
C GLU A 162 -6.45 11.13 14.80
N LYS A 163 -7.69 11.49 15.14
CA LYS A 163 -8.86 10.61 14.90
C LYS A 163 -9.04 10.33 13.41
N THR A 164 -8.94 11.35 12.57
CA THR A 164 -9.09 11.21 11.12
C THR A 164 -7.98 10.33 10.53
N LEU A 165 -6.73 10.53 10.95
CA LEU A 165 -5.60 9.70 10.52
C LEU A 165 -5.72 8.25 11.00
N LEU A 166 -6.28 8.03 12.19
CA LEU A 166 -6.54 6.69 12.70
C LEU A 166 -7.63 5.97 11.91
N ILE A 167 -8.72 6.67 11.57
CA ILE A 167 -9.79 6.12 10.71
C ILE A 167 -9.20 5.77 9.34
N GLN A 168 -8.42 6.69 8.75
CA GLN A 168 -7.74 6.44 7.49
C GLN A 168 -6.88 5.16 7.53
N GLY A 169 -6.08 5.01 8.59
CA GLY A 169 -5.23 3.83 8.79
C GLY A 169 -6.02 2.53 8.95
N ILE A 170 -7.12 2.56 9.71
CA ILE A 170 -8.03 1.41 9.85
C ILE A 170 -8.67 1.07 8.52
N THR A 171 -9.08 2.07 7.74
CA THR A 171 -9.64 1.86 6.41
C THR A 171 -8.63 1.15 5.49
N PHE A 172 -7.35 1.54 5.51
CA PHE A 172 -6.31 0.80 4.78
C PHE A 172 -6.14 -0.63 5.27
N ALA A 173 -6.09 -0.83 6.59
CA ALA A 173 -5.94 -2.15 7.18
C ALA A 173 -7.11 -3.08 6.82
N LEU A 174 -8.34 -2.58 6.85
CA LEU A 174 -9.53 -3.36 6.49
C LEU A 174 -9.56 -3.74 5.01
N PHE A 175 -9.23 -2.80 4.12
CA PHE A 175 -9.18 -3.12 2.69
C PHE A 175 -8.09 -4.16 2.39
N TYR A 176 -6.93 -4.03 3.02
CA TYR A 176 -5.85 -5.01 2.90
C TYR A 176 -6.23 -6.38 3.49
N GLU A 177 -6.96 -6.42 4.61
CA GLU A 177 -7.49 -7.67 5.18
C GLU A 177 -8.47 -8.35 4.22
N VAL A 178 -9.39 -7.60 3.61
CA VAL A 178 -10.36 -8.14 2.64
C VAL A 178 -9.63 -8.73 1.44
N GLU A 179 -8.63 -8.01 0.90
CA GLU A 179 -7.78 -8.50 -0.17
C GLU A 179 -7.08 -9.81 0.22
N ALA A 180 -6.41 -9.82 1.38
CA ALA A 180 -5.71 -11.00 1.89
C ALA A 180 -6.66 -12.19 2.08
N LEU A 181 -7.87 -11.96 2.60
CA LEU A 181 -8.89 -12.99 2.77
C LEU A 181 -9.36 -13.56 1.44
N LEU A 182 -9.57 -12.72 0.42
CA LEU A 182 -9.90 -13.20 -0.92
C LEU A 182 -8.81 -14.14 -1.41
N PHE A 183 -7.54 -13.74 -1.35
CA PHE A 183 -6.42 -14.61 -1.77
C PHE A 183 -6.33 -15.91 -0.97
N TYR A 184 -6.34 -15.86 0.36
CA TYR A 184 -6.10 -17.04 1.20
C TYR A 184 -7.28 -18.00 1.26
N LYS A 185 -8.51 -17.50 1.08
CA LYS A 185 -9.73 -18.32 1.09
C LYS A 185 -10.21 -18.66 -0.32
N ARG A 186 -9.38 -18.49 -1.35
CA ARG A 186 -9.72 -18.86 -2.74
C ARG A 186 -10.35 -20.24 -2.83
N GLU A 187 -9.71 -21.29 -2.31
CA GLU A 187 -10.22 -22.66 -2.42
C GLU A 187 -11.60 -22.83 -1.78
N PHE A 188 -11.80 -22.20 -0.63
CA PHE A 188 -13.10 -22.18 0.03
C PHE A 188 -14.15 -21.43 -0.81
N ILE A 189 -13.80 -20.25 -1.33
CA ILE A 189 -14.72 -19.48 -2.18
C ILE A 189 -15.08 -20.26 -3.45
N LEU A 190 -14.09 -20.86 -4.13
CA LEU A 190 -14.28 -21.74 -5.29
C LEU A 190 -15.13 -22.97 -4.95
N SER A 191 -15.02 -23.52 -3.75
CA SER A 191 -15.88 -24.63 -3.32
C SER A 191 -17.36 -24.23 -3.19
N VAL A 192 -17.64 -22.96 -2.90
CA VAL A 192 -19.00 -22.42 -2.78
C VAL A 192 -19.57 -22.01 -4.14
N ILE A 193 -18.79 -21.33 -4.98
CA ILE A 193 -19.25 -20.83 -6.29
C ILE A 193 -19.14 -21.87 -7.42
N GLY A 194 -18.42 -22.98 -7.18
CA GLY A 194 -18.10 -24.00 -8.18
C GLY A 194 -16.72 -23.80 -8.81
N LYS A 195 -15.96 -24.89 -8.97
CA LYS A 195 -14.60 -24.86 -9.54
C LYS A 195 -14.57 -24.39 -11.00
N ASP A 196 -15.64 -24.62 -11.75
CA ASP A 196 -15.77 -24.18 -13.15
C ASP A 196 -15.73 -22.65 -13.28
N ASN A 197 -16.01 -21.91 -12.19
CA ASN A 197 -16.00 -20.45 -12.14
C ASN A 197 -14.64 -19.85 -11.73
N GLU A 198 -13.56 -20.63 -11.70
CA GLU A 198 -12.23 -20.17 -11.28
C GLU A 198 -11.76 -18.95 -12.07
N LYS A 199 -11.89 -18.96 -13.40
CA LYS A 199 -11.47 -17.82 -14.24
C LYS A 199 -12.23 -16.54 -13.91
N CYS A 200 -13.54 -16.61 -13.72
CA CYS A 200 -14.37 -15.48 -13.34
C CYS A 200 -13.94 -14.90 -11.98
N TYR A 201 -13.66 -15.79 -11.02
CA TYR A 201 -13.16 -15.40 -9.71
C TYR A 201 -11.80 -14.67 -9.80
N LEU A 202 -10.85 -15.18 -10.59
CA LEU A 202 -9.52 -14.57 -10.77
C LEU A 202 -9.61 -13.18 -11.42
N VAL A 203 -10.54 -12.97 -12.35
CA VAL A 203 -10.83 -11.66 -12.96
C VAL A 203 -11.38 -10.68 -11.91
N ILE A 204 -12.37 -11.10 -11.12
CA ILE A 204 -12.94 -10.26 -10.05
C ILE A 204 -11.86 -9.91 -9.01
N LEU A 205 -11.01 -10.87 -8.66
CA LEU A 205 -9.90 -10.66 -7.74
C LEU A 205 -8.92 -9.61 -8.27
N ASN A 206 -8.51 -9.70 -9.54
CA ASN A 206 -7.65 -8.68 -10.16
C ASN A 206 -8.31 -7.30 -10.14
N LEU A 207 -9.61 -7.20 -10.46
CA LEU A 207 -10.35 -5.93 -10.39
C LEU A 207 -10.34 -5.36 -8.97
N PHE A 208 -10.49 -6.21 -7.95
CA PHE A 208 -10.43 -5.80 -6.55
C PHE A 208 -9.06 -5.22 -6.18
N VAL A 209 -7.98 -5.87 -6.61
CA VAL A 209 -6.59 -5.39 -6.39
C VAL A 209 -6.34 -4.04 -7.08
N ILE A 210 -6.83 -3.87 -8.30
CA ILE A 210 -6.75 -2.59 -9.03
C ILE A 210 -7.51 -1.51 -8.27
N MET A 211 -8.75 -1.80 -7.85
CA MET A 211 -9.54 -0.89 -7.04
C MET A 211 -8.83 -0.52 -5.73
N PHE A 212 -8.19 -1.47 -5.07
CA PHE A 212 -7.39 -1.22 -3.86
C PHE A 212 -6.24 -0.25 -4.13
N THR A 213 -5.51 -0.45 -5.22
CA THR A 213 -4.41 0.44 -5.63
C THR A 213 -4.90 1.86 -5.90
N CYS A 214 -6.03 2.01 -6.61
CA CYS A 214 -6.68 3.30 -6.85
C CYS A 214 -7.20 3.94 -5.56
N PHE A 215 -7.75 3.13 -4.66
CA PHE A 215 -8.31 3.55 -3.39
C PHE A 215 -7.25 4.21 -2.50
N ASN A 216 -5.99 3.74 -2.54
CA ASN A 216 -4.88 4.36 -1.80
C ASN A 216 -4.74 5.87 -2.06
N SER A 217 -4.85 6.27 -3.32
CA SER A 217 -4.81 7.69 -3.71
C SER A 217 -6.06 8.44 -3.27
N ILE A 218 -7.25 7.84 -3.46
CA ILE A 218 -8.54 8.47 -3.14
C ILE A 218 -8.66 8.74 -1.63
N VAL A 219 -8.25 7.79 -0.81
CA VAL A 219 -8.30 7.87 0.66
C VAL A 219 -7.56 9.09 1.20
N LEU A 220 -6.42 9.47 0.61
CA LEU A 220 -5.71 10.69 0.98
C LEU A 220 -6.60 11.93 0.85
N TYR A 221 -7.37 12.04 -0.23
CA TYR A 221 -8.28 13.15 -0.44
C TYR A 221 -9.56 13.03 0.40
N ILE A 222 -10.01 11.83 0.76
CA ILE A 222 -11.19 11.69 1.64
C ILE A 222 -10.88 12.18 3.06
N PHE A 223 -9.72 11.83 3.60
CA PHE A 223 -9.40 12.04 5.01
C PHE A 223 -8.49 13.25 5.28
N VAL A 224 -7.67 13.70 4.33
CA VAL A 224 -6.74 14.81 4.56
C VAL A 224 -7.35 16.14 4.09
N ASP A 225 -7.92 16.91 5.03
CA ASP A 225 -8.50 18.24 4.78
C ASP A 225 -7.56 19.19 4.03
N ARG A 226 -6.26 19.14 4.35
CA ARG A 226 -5.24 19.97 3.67
C ARG A 226 -5.09 19.57 2.19
N ALA A 227 -5.08 18.28 1.87
CA ALA A 227 -4.97 17.80 0.50
C ALA A 227 -6.19 18.23 -0.33
N ARG A 228 -7.40 18.14 0.24
CA ARG A 228 -8.62 18.66 -0.42
C ARG A 228 -8.58 20.14 -0.69
N ARG A 229 -8.12 20.93 0.29
CA ARG A 229 -7.99 22.38 0.13
C ARG A 229 -7.01 22.72 -0.98
N HIS A 230 -5.83 22.12 -0.98
CA HIS A 230 -4.83 22.35 -2.03
C HIS A 230 -5.35 21.93 -3.41
N LEU A 231 -6.03 20.78 -3.52
CA LEU A 231 -6.64 20.36 -4.78
C LEU A 231 -7.71 21.35 -5.26
N LYS A 232 -8.59 21.81 -4.35
CA LYS A 232 -9.60 22.81 -4.66
C LYS A 232 -8.95 24.12 -5.11
N GLU A 233 -7.92 24.58 -4.39
CA GLU A 233 -7.13 25.75 -4.74
C GLU A 233 -6.50 25.60 -6.12
N MET A 234 -5.84 24.49 -6.45
CA MET A 234 -5.27 24.23 -7.78
C MET A 234 -6.33 24.25 -8.89
N ILE A 235 -7.51 23.68 -8.66
CA ILE A 235 -8.61 23.68 -9.63
C ILE A 235 -9.18 25.10 -9.79
N THR A 236 -9.34 25.83 -8.69
CA THR A 236 -9.90 27.21 -8.71
C THR A 236 -8.89 28.27 -9.16
N CYS A 237 -7.58 28.07 -8.96
CA CYS A 237 -6.52 29.01 -9.31
C CYS A 237 -6.27 29.14 -10.82
N LYS A 238 -6.84 28.26 -11.66
CA LYS A 238 -6.94 28.53 -13.10
C LYS A 238 -7.77 29.78 -13.46
N LYS A 239 -8.47 30.40 -12.50
CA LYS A 239 -9.16 31.70 -12.67
C LYS A 239 -8.38 32.92 -12.14
N CYS A 240 -7.18 32.75 -11.56
CA CYS A 240 -6.45 33.85 -10.93
C CYS A 240 -5.28 34.41 -11.75
N ASP A 241 -4.77 33.70 -12.76
CA ASP A 241 -3.66 34.19 -13.61
C ASP A 241 -4.05 35.29 -14.61
N ASN A 242 -5.33 35.66 -14.69
CA ASN A 242 -5.76 36.84 -15.46
C ASN A 242 -5.93 38.13 -14.62
N LYS A 243 -5.61 38.12 -13.31
CA LYS A 243 -5.75 39.32 -12.46
C LYS A 243 -4.50 39.78 -11.71
N SER A 244 -3.34 39.15 -11.91
CA SER A 244 -2.09 39.49 -11.21
C SER A 244 -1.02 40.18 -12.08
N LYS A 245 -1.40 40.76 -13.23
CA LYS A 245 -0.76 42.03 -13.63
C LYS A 245 -1.42 43.13 -12.81
N VAL A 246 -0.62 43.90 -12.08
CA VAL A 246 -0.95 45.09 -11.27
C VAL A 246 -0.88 44.87 -9.75
N LYS A 247 0.31 45.24 -9.24
CA LYS A 247 0.70 45.68 -7.88
C LYS A 247 1.57 44.72 -7.08
N SER A 248 2.85 44.78 -7.39
CA SER A 248 3.93 44.65 -6.41
C SER A 248 3.69 45.60 -5.22
N LEU A 249 3.58 45.05 -4.02
CA LEU A 249 3.81 45.79 -2.77
C LEU A 249 4.73 44.96 -1.85
N PRO A 250 5.49 45.63 -0.98
CA PRO A 250 6.85 45.23 -0.64
C PRO A 250 6.92 44.24 0.51
N ILE A 251 8.03 43.51 0.49
CA ILE A 251 8.46 42.52 1.48
C ILE A 251 8.65 43.22 2.84
N VAL A 252 7.74 42.94 3.79
CA VAL A 252 7.94 43.29 5.20
C VAL A 252 8.65 42.13 5.88
N HIS A 253 9.93 42.33 6.20
CA HIS A 253 10.71 41.43 7.06
C HIS A 253 10.04 41.29 8.43
N ARG A 254 9.47 40.11 8.72
CA ARG A 254 9.09 39.74 10.08
C ARG A 254 10.27 39.05 10.76
N LYS A 255 10.85 39.73 11.76
CA LYS A 255 11.87 39.17 12.65
C LYS A 255 11.31 37.93 13.38
N SER A 256 12.08 36.86 13.33
CA SER A 256 11.94 35.66 14.16
C SER A 256 12.22 36.02 15.61
N VAL A 257 11.23 35.89 16.48
CA VAL A 257 11.43 35.76 17.92
C VAL A 257 11.27 34.27 18.25
N TYR A 258 12.40 33.62 18.51
CA TYR A 258 12.51 32.50 19.44
C TYR A 258 13.38 32.97 20.59
#